data_AF-A0A819GK21-F1
#
_entry.id   AF-A0A819GK21-F1
#
_cell.length_a   1.000
_cell.length_b   1.000
_cell.length_c   1.000
_cell.angle_alpha   90.00
_cell.angle_beta   90.00
_cell.angle_gamma   90.00
#
_symmetry.space_group_name_H-M   'P 1'
#
loop_
_entity.id
_entity.type
_entity.pdbx_description
1 polymer ?
#
loop_
_entity_poly.entity_id
_entity_poly.type
_entity_poly.pdbx_seq_one_letter_code
_entity_poly.pdbx_strand_id
1 'polypeptide(L)'
;MDLWYPSLIIPLSSSVGQEIFSKSPHVAYDRLNPHFEVQERLSYCGIACASLLLNTLLPYQNWSQSTIYTNVAQNQMSNGITLSKLSYALERCGLRSIIHYCEDKTIEEKFPNY
;
A
#
# COMPACT_ATOMS: atom_id res chain seq x y z
N MET A 1 -12.69 8.67 19.13
CA MET A 1 -11.51 8.01 19.73
C MET A 1 -10.33 8.82 19.23
N ASP A 2 -9.71 9.60 20.11
CA ASP A 2 -8.54 10.40 19.71
C ASP A 2 -7.33 9.45 19.64
N LEU A 3 -6.85 9.22 18.42
CA LEU A 3 -5.63 8.46 18.19
C LEU A 3 -4.45 9.32 18.65
N TRP A 4 -3.76 8.87 19.70
CA TRP A 4 -2.52 9.48 20.14
C TRP A 4 -1.40 9.05 19.18
N TYR A 5 -0.84 10.02 18.45
CA TYR A 5 0.33 9.79 17.61
C TYR A 5 1.61 10.00 18.45
N PRO A 6 2.59 9.09 18.37
CA PRO A 6 3.93 9.35 18.89
C PRO A 6 4.47 10.68 18.36
N SER A 7 5.28 11.39 19.16
CA SER A 7 5.81 12.73 18.84
C SER A 7 6.62 12.82 17.54
N LEU A 8 7.02 11.67 16.99
CA LEU A 8 7.77 11.56 15.73
C LEU A 8 6.88 11.42 14.49
N ILE A 9 5.56 11.28 14.64
CA ILE A 9 4.61 11.14 13.53
C ILE A 9 3.82 12.44 13.36
N ILE A 10 3.99 13.09 12.21
CA ILE A 10 3.19 14.25 11.81
C ILE A 10 2.04 13.74 10.94
N PRO A 11 0.79 13.72 11.44
CA PRO A 11 -0.32 13.21 10.65
C PRO A 11 -0.64 14.16 9.50
N LEU A 12 -0.99 13.60 8.34
CA LEU A 12 -1.37 14.38 7.16
C LEU A 12 -2.55 15.33 7.46
N SER A 13 -3.46 14.96 8.37
CA SER A 13 -4.61 15.78 8.76
C SER A 13 -4.27 17.01 9.63
N SER A 14 -3.04 17.13 10.13
CA SER A 14 -2.60 18.31 10.89
C SER A 14 -2.26 19.48 9.97
N SER A 15 -2.29 20.71 10.49
CA SER A 15 -1.86 21.91 9.77
C SER A 15 -0.41 21.78 9.26
N VAL A 16 0.49 21.27 10.11
CA VAL A 16 1.89 21.02 9.75
C VAL A 16 1.99 19.96 8.64
N GLY A 17 1.21 18.87 8.72
CA GLY A 17 1.16 17.83 7.69
C GLY A 17 0.70 18.36 6.34
N GLN A 18 -0.36 19.19 6.33
CA GLN A 18 -0.86 19.84 5.11
C GLN A 18 0.16 20.82 4.51
N GLU A 19 0.87 21.58 5.34
CA GLU A 19 1.94 22.45 4.88
C GLU A 19 3.06 21.66 4.19
N ILE A 20 3.54 20.58 4.80
CA ILE A 20 4.57 19.69 4.21
C ILE A 20 4.06 19.09 2.89
N PHE A 21 2.82 18.61 2.88
CA PHE A 21 2.21 18.00 1.71
C PHE A 21 2.12 18.98 0.53
N SER A 22 1.69 20.22 0.78
CA SER A 22 1.55 21.26 -0.25
C SER A 22 2.87 21.64 -0.95
N LYS A 23 4.00 21.44 -0.26
CA LYS A 23 5.35 21.71 -0.79
C LYS A 23 5.98 20.50 -1.50
N SER A 24 5.32 19.35 -1.46
CA SER A 24 5.84 18.07 -1.96
C SER A 24 5.20 17.68 -3.30
N PRO A 25 5.92 16.98 -4.20
CA PRO A 25 5.32 16.34 -5.36
C PRO A 25 4.27 15.30 -4.93
N HIS A 26 3.02 15.47 -5.34
CA HIS A 26 1.90 14.64 -4.88
C HIS A 26 1.19 13.88 -6.02
N VAL A 27 1.77 13.85 -7.23
CA VAL A 27 1.17 13.18 -8.41
C VAL A 27 0.82 11.71 -8.14
N ALA A 28 1.68 10.99 -7.41
CA ALA A 28 1.38 9.60 -7.04
C ALA A 28 0.22 9.52 -6.04
N TYR A 29 0.20 10.42 -5.05
CA TYR A 29 -0.88 10.51 -4.08
C TYR A 29 -2.22 10.79 -4.76
N ASP A 30 -2.28 11.75 -5.68
CA ASP A 30 -3.50 12.12 -6.40
C ASP A 30 -4.08 10.97 -7.22
N ARG A 31 -3.20 10.10 -7.75
CA ARG A 31 -3.62 8.91 -8.49
C ARG A 31 -4.12 7.79 -7.56
N LEU A 32 -3.51 7.65 -6.38
CA LEU A 32 -3.86 6.60 -5.41
C LEU A 32 -5.11 6.97 -4.61
N ASN A 33 -5.24 8.22 -4.18
CA ASN A 33 -6.25 8.68 -3.23
C ASN A 33 -7.72 8.36 -3.63
N PRO A 34 -8.13 8.45 -4.92
CA PRO A 34 -9.48 8.06 -5.34
C PRO A 34 -9.82 6.58 -5.10
N HIS A 35 -8.81 5.73 -4.93
CA HIS A 35 -8.94 4.30 -4.72
C HIS A 35 -8.58 3.90 -3.28
N PHE A 36 -8.35 4.86 -2.38
CA PHE A 36 -8.03 4.60 -0.99
C PHE A 36 -9.24 4.03 -0.26
N GLU A 37 -9.04 2.91 0.42
CA GLU A 37 -10.08 2.22 1.17
C GLU A 37 -9.55 1.70 2.51
N VAL A 38 -10.47 1.57 3.47
CA VAL A 38 -10.16 0.96 4.77
C VAL A 38 -10.06 -0.55 4.59
N GLN A 39 -9.08 -1.18 5.22
CA GLN A 39 -8.96 -2.63 5.23
C GLN A 39 -10.23 -3.29 5.81
N GLU A 40 -10.81 -4.26 5.11
CA GLU A 40 -12.05 -4.94 5.53
C GLU A 40 -11.84 -5.79 6.80
N ARG A 41 -10.61 -6.27 7.01
CA ARG A 41 -10.22 -7.11 8.16
C ARG A 41 -8.86 -6.68 8.70
N LEU A 42 -8.60 -7.00 9.97
CA LEU A 42 -7.31 -6.68 10.62
C LEU A 42 -6.10 -7.27 9.88
N SER A 43 -6.25 -8.43 9.26
CA SER A 43 -5.19 -9.11 8.49
C SER A 43 -5.11 -8.67 7.02
N TYR A 44 -5.93 -7.70 6.58
CA TYR A 44 -6.06 -7.35 5.15
C TYR A 44 -5.24 -6.13 4.73
N CYS A 45 -4.37 -5.57 5.58
CA CYS A 45 -3.58 -4.39 5.20
C CYS A 45 -2.86 -4.54 3.85
N GLY A 46 -2.18 -5.68 3.61
CA GLY A 46 -1.54 -5.95 2.32
C GLY A 46 -2.51 -6.15 1.15
N ILE A 47 -3.73 -6.62 1.42
CA ILE A 47 -4.78 -6.79 0.40
C ILE A 47 -5.40 -5.44 0.02
N ALA A 48 -5.67 -4.58 1.01
CA ALA A 48 -6.12 -3.21 0.79
C ALA A 48 -5.07 -2.38 0.00
N CYS A 49 -3.78 -2.60 0.29
CA CYS A 49 -2.72 -2.02 -0.53
C CYS A 49 -2.70 -2.59 -1.97
N ALA A 50 -2.97 -3.88 -2.14
CA ALA A 50 -3.03 -4.49 -3.47
C ALA A 50 -4.21 -3.96 -4.30
N SER A 51 -5.41 -3.84 -3.71
CA SER A 51 -6.57 -3.27 -4.39
C SER A 51 -6.35 -1.82 -4.76
N LEU A 52 -5.77 -1.01 -3.87
CA LEU A 52 -5.36 0.37 -4.16
C LEU A 52 -4.49 0.43 -5.43
N LEU A 53 -3.42 -0.36 -5.49
CA LEU A 53 -2.50 -0.39 -6.63
C LEU A 53 -3.17 -0.92 -7.91
N LEU A 54 -3.93 -2.01 -7.80
CA LEU A 54 -4.61 -2.63 -8.94
C LEU A 54 -5.68 -1.73 -9.54
N ASN A 55 -6.48 -1.04 -8.72
CA ASN A 55 -7.47 -0.09 -9.22
C ASN A 55 -6.82 1.17 -9.80
N THR A 56 -5.65 1.58 -9.28
CA THR A 56 -4.91 2.73 -9.82
C THR A 56 -4.25 2.42 -11.17
N LEU A 57 -3.74 1.21 -11.36
CA LEU A 57 -2.97 0.81 -12.55
C LEU A 57 -3.82 0.10 -13.61
N LEU A 58 -4.89 -0.59 -13.20
CA LEU A 58 -5.80 -1.37 -14.02
C LEU A 58 -7.28 -0.97 -13.73
N PRO A 59 -7.65 0.31 -13.95
CA PRO A 59 -8.91 0.87 -13.46
C PRO A 59 -10.19 0.23 -14.03
N TYR A 60 -10.08 -0.50 -15.15
CA TYR A 60 -11.24 -1.12 -15.81
C TYR A 60 -11.69 -2.44 -15.17
N GLN A 61 -10.93 -2.99 -14.22
CA GLN A 61 -11.18 -4.32 -13.66
C GLN A 61 -11.86 -4.32 -12.27
N ASN A 62 -12.01 -3.14 -11.63
CA ASN A 62 -12.72 -2.94 -10.36
C ASN A 62 -12.44 -4.05 -9.31
N TRP A 63 -11.24 -4.03 -8.77
CA TRP A 63 -10.77 -5.02 -7.82
C TRP A 63 -11.28 -4.72 -6.41
N SER A 64 -11.98 -5.67 -5.77
CA SER A 64 -12.31 -5.59 -4.35
C SER A 64 -11.32 -6.39 -3.49
N GLN A 65 -11.18 -6.04 -2.21
CA GLN A 65 -10.34 -6.79 -1.27
C GLN A 65 -10.77 -8.27 -1.19
N SER A 66 -12.08 -8.54 -1.21
CA SER A 66 -12.63 -9.89 -1.21
C SER A 66 -12.26 -10.71 -2.46
N THR A 67 -12.29 -10.08 -3.65
CA THR A 67 -11.94 -10.71 -4.92
C THR A 67 -10.45 -11.04 -4.98
N ILE A 68 -9.60 -10.10 -4.54
CA ILE A 68 -8.16 -10.30 -4.46
C ILE A 68 -7.86 -11.42 -3.46
N TYR A 69 -8.44 -11.39 -2.26
CA TYR A 69 -8.26 -12.44 -1.27
C TYR A 69 -8.63 -13.83 -1.82
N THR A 70 -9.75 -13.92 -2.53
CA THR A 70 -10.20 -15.19 -3.13
C THR A 70 -9.24 -15.68 -4.22
N ASN A 71 -8.76 -14.78 -5.08
CA ASN A 71 -7.85 -15.14 -6.18
C ASN A 71 -6.42 -15.45 -5.72
N VAL A 72 -6.00 -14.92 -4.58
CA VAL A 72 -4.60 -14.91 -4.14
C VAL A 72 -4.36 -15.80 -2.91
N ALA A 73 -5.33 -15.92 -2.02
CA ALA A 73 -5.09 -16.28 -0.62
C ALA A 73 -5.97 -17.40 -0.06
N GLN A 74 -6.67 -18.18 -0.91
CA GLN A 74 -7.60 -19.22 -0.44
C GLN A 74 -7.02 -20.23 0.56
N ASN A 75 -5.69 -20.37 0.70
CA ASN A 75 -5.10 -21.41 1.56
C ASN A 75 -4.14 -20.96 2.68
N GLN A 76 -3.76 -19.68 2.87
CA GLN A 76 -2.62 -19.39 3.80
C GLN A 76 -2.57 -18.02 4.52
N MET A 77 -3.69 -17.38 4.89
CA MET A 77 -3.65 -16.05 5.55
C MET A 77 -4.48 -15.93 6.83
N SER A 78 -4.15 -16.71 7.86
CA SER A 78 -4.68 -16.43 9.21
C SER A 78 -4.11 -15.14 9.81
N ASN A 79 -2.87 -14.76 9.46
CA ASN A 79 -2.13 -13.64 10.09
C ASN A 79 -1.63 -12.58 9.10
N GLY A 80 -2.30 -12.43 7.95
CA GLY A 80 -1.91 -11.48 6.89
C GLY A 80 -1.07 -12.10 5.78
N ILE A 81 -0.44 -11.24 4.96
CA ILE A 81 0.30 -11.63 3.74
C ILE A 81 1.79 -11.32 3.90
N THR A 82 2.66 -12.22 3.43
CA THR A 82 4.11 -11.94 3.34
C THR A 82 4.42 -11.11 2.10
N LEU A 83 5.58 -10.45 2.07
CA LEU A 83 6.02 -9.65 0.93
C LEU A 83 6.10 -10.46 -0.38
N SER A 84 6.59 -11.70 -0.31
CA SER A 84 6.65 -12.63 -1.44
C SER A 84 5.27 -13.02 -1.96
N LYS A 85 4.31 -13.29 -1.06
CA LYS A 85 2.93 -13.63 -1.44
C LYS A 85 2.21 -12.43 -2.04
N LEU A 86 2.48 -11.21 -1.56
CA LEU A 86 1.95 -9.98 -2.14
C LEU A 86 2.48 -9.75 -3.56
N SER A 87 3.79 -9.95 -3.78
CA SER A 87 4.39 -9.89 -5.13
C SER A 87 3.73 -10.89 -6.09
N TYR A 88 3.63 -12.15 -5.65
CA TYR A 88 2.97 -13.20 -6.42
C TYR A 88 1.51 -12.85 -6.76
N ALA A 89 0.78 -12.24 -5.82
CA ALA A 89 -0.59 -11.76 -6.02
C ALA A 89 -0.69 -10.75 -7.17
N LEU A 90 0.16 -9.73 -7.13
CA LEU A 90 0.15 -8.63 -8.09
C LEU A 90 0.54 -9.14 -9.48
N GLU A 91 1.51 -10.06 -9.56
CA GLU A 91 1.93 -10.69 -10.82
C GLU A 91 0.84 -11.54 -11.46
N ARG A 92 0.06 -12.28 -10.66
CA ARG A 92 -1.10 -13.02 -11.14
C ARG A 92 -2.20 -12.12 -11.70
N CYS A 93 -2.24 -10.86 -11.28
CA CYS A 93 -3.15 -9.84 -11.80
C CYS A 93 -2.54 -9.04 -12.97
N GLY A 94 -1.37 -9.43 -13.48
CA GLY A 94 -0.75 -8.80 -14.66
C GLY A 94 0.14 -7.60 -14.37
N LEU A 95 0.45 -7.33 -13.10
CA LEU A 95 1.43 -6.30 -12.73
C LEU A 95 2.84 -6.89 -12.67
N ARG A 96 3.86 -6.06 -12.90
CA ARG A 96 5.24 -6.42 -12.61
C ARG A 96 5.61 -5.91 -11.22
N SER A 97 6.13 -6.79 -10.37
CA SER A 97 6.69 -6.43 -9.06
C SER A 97 8.20 -6.63 -9.00
N ILE A 98 8.83 -5.84 -8.14
CA ILE A 98 10.22 -6.01 -7.72
C ILE A 98 10.21 -5.97 -6.21
N ILE A 99 10.77 -7.00 -5.57
CA ILE A 99 10.89 -7.07 -4.11
C ILE A 99 12.25 -6.53 -3.70
N HIS A 100 12.27 -5.72 -2.63
CA HIS A 100 13.49 -5.30 -1.96
C HIS A 100 13.38 -5.66 -0.47
N TYR A 101 14.18 -6.62 0.00
CA TYR A 101 14.20 -6.95 1.42
C TYR A 101 15.04 -5.93 2.20
N CYS A 102 14.78 -5.85 3.51
CA CYS A 102 15.54 -4.96 4.40
C CYS A 102 17.04 -5.26 4.36
N GLU A 103 17.40 -6.53 4.26
CA GLU A 103 18.78 -7.03 4.29
C GLU A 103 19.54 -6.79 2.98
N ASP A 104 18.85 -6.58 1.86
CA ASP A 104 19.46 -6.57 0.52
C ASP A 104 20.20 -5.27 0.17
N LYS A 105 19.85 -4.16 0.83
CA LYS A 105 20.34 -2.82 0.49
C LYS A 105 20.29 -1.89 1.71
N THR A 106 21.25 -0.98 1.78
CA THR A 106 21.23 0.17 2.70
C THR A 106 20.10 1.15 2.37
N ILE A 107 19.81 2.10 3.26
CA ILE A 107 18.75 3.10 3.06
C ILE A 107 19.09 3.95 1.83
N GLU A 108 20.36 4.35 1.71
CA GLU A 108 20.91 5.17 0.64
C GLU A 108 20.80 4.46 -0.72
N GLU A 109 21.02 3.14 -0.76
CA GLU A 109 20.89 2.32 -1.98
C GLU A 109 19.44 2.04 -2.39
N LYS A 110 18.50 2.12 -1.45
CA LYS A 110 17.06 1.96 -1.71
C LYS A 110 16.41 3.27 -2.16
N PHE A 111 16.91 4.39 -1.66
CA PHE A 111 16.34 5.72 -1.86
C PHE A 111 17.43 6.73 -2.27
N PRO A 112 18.02 6.60 -3.47
CA PRO A 112 19.20 7.40 -3.87
C PRO A 112 18.94 8.91 -4.04
N ASN A 113 17.69 9.35 -3.92
CA ASN A 113 17.26 10.75 -4.06
C ASN A 113 16.69 11.34 -2.76
N TYR A 114 16.92 10.65 -1.63
CA TYR A 114 16.65 11.15 -0.28
C TYR A 114 17.96 11.40 0.46
#